data_AF-A0AAE0SPL3-F1
#
_entry.id   AF-A0AAE0SPL3-F1
#
_cell.length_a   1.000
_cell.length_b   1.000
_cell.length_c   1.000
_cell.angle_alpha   90.00
_cell.angle_beta   90.00
_cell.angle_gamma   90.00
#
_symmetry.space_group_name_H-M   'P 1'
#
loop_
_entity.id
_entity.type
_entity.pdbx_description
1 polymer ?
#
loop_
_entity_poly.entity_id
_entity_poly.type
_entity_poly.pdbx_seq_one_letter_code
_entity_poly.pdbx_strand_id
1 'polypeptide(L)'
;MHGVDNLQYRLDVLITQVYYVLKQQVADLICAFQSQDIIQKRTETRLIIHIYYVLKQEVPILISASQFLYIITGAMKAFFALLLLGVCSAVDYVERIKQNFDDDVNVKISEQIRLELQASYIYLAYSQYFGRADVALPAFAKYFEDASKEEREHATYLMDYLNKRGGFLTLYDTEFDSVCQTIRAHKDMQTLTFRSNACDRTNWKNGLWAMQDALILERFVSSAIYELHALAGKLKDSHFEHVLEHHFLDEQIKSVQKISEHIRRLELVGDGLGEYLFSL
;
A
#
# COMPACT_ATOMS: atom_id res chain seq x y z
N MET A 1 -1.58 -23.66 24.06
CA MET A 1 -2.10 -24.61 23.06
C MET A 1 -1.62 -25.99 23.47
N HIS A 2 -2.53 -26.95 23.75
CA HIS A 2 -2.32 -28.42 23.93
C HIS A 2 -3.43 -29.13 24.77
N GLY A 3 -4.59 -28.50 25.00
CA GLY A 3 -5.69 -29.11 25.78
C GLY A 3 -6.89 -29.63 24.98
N VAL A 4 -7.12 -29.12 23.76
CA VAL A 4 -8.34 -29.42 22.97
C VAL A 4 -8.17 -30.67 22.11
N ASP A 5 -6.94 -30.94 21.64
CA ASP A 5 -6.64 -32.11 20.79
C ASP A 5 -6.79 -33.44 21.55
N ASN A 6 -6.67 -33.44 22.88
CA ASN A 6 -6.73 -34.66 23.69
C ASN A 6 -8.18 -35.18 23.83
N LEU A 7 -9.19 -34.28 23.84
CA LEU A 7 -10.59 -34.69 23.99
C LEU A 7 -11.17 -35.20 22.66
N GLN A 8 -10.89 -34.51 21.55
CA GLN A 8 -11.30 -34.95 20.22
C GLN A 8 -10.64 -36.27 19.85
N TYR A 9 -9.32 -36.40 20.11
CA TYR A 9 -8.61 -37.66 19.89
C TYR A 9 -9.15 -38.79 20.76
N ARG A 10 -9.47 -38.54 22.04
CA ARG A 10 -10.12 -39.54 22.90
C ARG A 10 -11.50 -39.94 22.41
N LEU A 11 -12.28 -38.99 21.87
CA LEU A 11 -13.60 -39.27 21.32
C LEU A 11 -13.51 -40.08 20.03
N ASP A 12 -12.58 -39.74 19.13
CA ASP A 12 -12.36 -40.44 17.88
C ASP A 12 -11.81 -41.86 18.13
N VAL A 13 -10.95 -42.05 19.14
CA VAL A 13 -10.50 -43.37 19.58
C VAL A 13 -11.66 -44.19 20.14
N LEU A 14 -12.54 -43.58 20.96
CA LEU A 14 -13.70 -44.28 21.52
C LEU A 14 -14.69 -44.69 20.43
N ILE A 15 -14.99 -43.79 19.49
CA ILE A 15 -15.89 -44.06 18.35
C ILE A 15 -15.30 -45.16 17.47
N THR A 16 -13.99 -45.12 17.21
CA THR A 16 -13.30 -46.14 16.42
C THR A 16 -13.31 -47.50 17.14
N GLN A 17 -13.06 -47.53 18.45
CA GLN A 17 -13.12 -48.76 19.25
C GLN A 17 -14.53 -49.36 19.26
N VAL A 18 -15.56 -48.53 19.44
CA VAL A 18 -16.97 -48.97 19.38
C VAL A 18 -17.32 -49.49 17.99
N TYR A 19 -16.89 -48.80 16.93
CA TYR A 19 -17.09 -49.24 15.55
C TYR A 19 -16.43 -50.61 15.26
N TYR A 20 -15.19 -50.83 15.71
CA TYR A 20 -14.51 -52.11 15.49
C TYR A 20 -15.09 -53.25 16.32
N VAL A 21 -15.51 -53.00 17.56
CA VAL A 21 -16.20 -54.01 18.39
C VAL A 21 -17.53 -54.40 17.76
N LEU A 22 -18.33 -53.42 17.30
CA LEU A 22 -19.59 -53.69 16.60
C LEU A 22 -19.36 -54.42 15.28
N LYS A 23 -18.33 -54.04 14.52
CA LYS A 23 -17.97 -54.71 13.25
C LYS A 23 -17.52 -56.16 13.47
N GLN A 24 -16.74 -56.43 14.52
CA GLN A 24 -16.30 -57.79 14.87
C GLN A 24 -17.49 -58.63 15.35
N GLN A 25 -18.35 -58.08 16.22
CA GLN A 25 -19.55 -58.76 16.69
C GLN A 25 -20.53 -59.08 15.55
N VAL A 26 -20.68 -58.18 14.57
CA VAL A 26 -21.50 -58.42 13.38
C VAL A 26 -20.86 -59.46 12.45
N ALA A 27 -19.54 -59.45 12.27
CA ALA A 27 -18.83 -60.46 11.48
C ALA A 27 -18.94 -61.86 12.10
N ASP A 28 -18.79 -61.97 13.43
CA ASP A 28 -18.94 -63.23 14.17
C ASP A 28 -20.41 -63.73 14.10
N LEU A 29 -21.38 -62.82 14.11
CA LEU A 29 -22.81 -63.13 13.94
C LEU A 29 -23.14 -63.64 12.53
N ILE A 30 -22.51 -63.06 11.49
CA ILE A 30 -22.68 -63.46 10.09
C ILE A 30 -22.04 -64.83 9.85
N CYS A 31 -20.86 -65.10 10.42
CA CYS A 31 -20.21 -66.41 10.36
C CYS A 31 -21.02 -67.49 11.09
N ALA A 32 -21.62 -67.18 12.25
CA ALA A 32 -22.50 -68.09 12.97
C ALA A 32 -23.80 -68.40 12.19
N PHE A 33 -24.29 -67.46 11.37
CA PHE A 33 -25.49 -67.62 10.53
C PHE A 33 -25.30 -68.57 9.34
N GLN A 34 -24.05 -68.82 8.91
CA GLN A 34 -23.75 -69.65 7.74
C GLN A 34 -23.50 -71.14 8.07
N SER A 35 -23.51 -71.52 9.34
CA SER A 35 -23.28 -72.91 9.78
C SER A 35 -24.31 -73.42 10.80
N GLN A 36 -25.38 -74.00 10.29
CA GLN A 36 -26.22 -75.08 10.87
C GLN A 36 -27.36 -74.82 11.88
N ASP A 37 -28.47 -75.52 11.57
CA ASP A 37 -29.52 -76.21 12.35
C ASP A 37 -30.45 -75.54 13.38
N ILE A 38 -31.69 -76.07 13.37
CA ILE A 38 -32.96 -75.45 13.79
C ILE A 38 -33.10 -75.18 15.31
N ILE A 39 -32.19 -75.68 16.16
CA ILE A 39 -32.30 -75.57 17.63
C ILE A 39 -31.71 -74.25 18.18
N GLN A 40 -30.87 -73.55 17.42
CA GLN A 40 -30.27 -72.26 17.82
C GLN A 40 -31.22 -71.05 17.70
N LYS A 41 -32.32 -71.20 16.94
CA LYS A 41 -33.35 -70.15 16.72
C LYS A 41 -34.03 -69.66 17.99
N ARG A 42 -34.06 -70.44 19.08
CA ARG A 42 -34.72 -70.05 20.35
C ARG A 42 -33.89 -69.09 21.21
N THR A 43 -32.56 -69.18 21.16
CA THR A 43 -31.64 -68.25 21.83
C THR A 43 -31.46 -66.96 21.04
N GLU A 44 -31.51 -67.03 19.71
CA GLU A 44 -31.45 -65.88 18.80
C GLU A 44 -32.63 -64.92 18.97
N THR A 45 -33.84 -65.43 19.23
CA THR A 45 -34.99 -64.55 19.50
C THR A 45 -34.78 -63.71 20.76
N ARG A 46 -34.15 -64.26 21.80
CA ARG A 46 -33.88 -63.53 23.05
C ARG A 46 -32.80 -62.47 22.86
N LEU A 47 -31.73 -62.76 22.10
CA LEU A 47 -30.67 -61.79 21.83
C LEU A 47 -31.16 -60.64 20.95
N ILE A 48 -31.96 -60.94 19.92
CA ILE A 48 -32.57 -59.94 19.03
C ILE A 48 -33.57 -59.06 19.81
N ILE A 49 -34.38 -59.64 20.70
CA ILE A 49 -35.27 -58.87 21.57
C ILE A 49 -34.46 -57.97 22.51
N HIS A 50 -33.37 -58.47 23.11
CA HIS A 50 -32.55 -57.67 24.03
C HIS A 50 -31.85 -56.52 23.31
N ILE A 51 -31.27 -56.76 22.13
CA ILE A 51 -30.68 -55.73 21.26
C ILE A 51 -31.75 -54.73 20.83
N TYR A 52 -32.95 -55.18 20.45
CA TYR A 52 -34.06 -54.29 20.11
C TYR A 52 -34.47 -53.40 21.30
N TYR A 53 -34.51 -53.93 22.53
CA TYR A 53 -34.82 -53.13 23.72
C TYR A 53 -33.70 -52.16 24.10
N VAL A 54 -32.43 -52.56 23.99
CA VAL A 54 -31.28 -51.68 24.22
C VAL A 54 -31.24 -50.56 23.17
N LEU A 55 -31.41 -50.88 21.89
CA LEU A 55 -31.50 -49.88 20.82
C LEU A 55 -32.72 -48.97 21.02
N LYS A 56 -33.87 -49.51 21.42
CA LYS A 56 -35.08 -48.70 21.69
C LYS A 56 -34.92 -47.75 22.88
N GLN A 57 -34.10 -48.08 23.88
CA GLN A 57 -33.86 -47.23 25.04
C GLN A 57 -32.70 -46.23 24.84
N GLU A 58 -31.60 -46.63 24.18
CA GLU A 58 -30.41 -45.79 24.07
C GLU A 58 -30.37 -44.91 22.81
N VAL A 59 -30.96 -45.35 21.69
CA VAL A 59 -30.97 -44.56 20.44
C VAL A 59 -31.73 -43.22 20.58
N PRO A 60 -32.87 -43.11 21.27
CA PRO A 60 -33.54 -41.82 21.49
C PRO A 60 -32.69 -40.83 22.31
N ILE A 61 -31.90 -41.34 23.26
CA ILE A 61 -31.01 -40.54 24.11
C ILE A 61 -29.82 -40.03 23.28
N LEU A 62 -29.27 -40.87 22.40
CA LEU A 62 -28.22 -40.47 21.45
C LEU A 62 -28.71 -39.46 20.40
N ILE A 63 -29.94 -39.63 19.89
CA ILE A 63 -30.56 -38.66 18.97
C ILE A 63 -30.79 -37.33 19.69
N SER A 64 -31.30 -37.35 20.93
CA SER A 64 -31.47 -36.15 21.75
C SER A 64 -30.13 -35.46 22.07
N ALA A 65 -29.09 -36.21 22.41
CA ALA A 65 -27.76 -35.67 22.71
C ALA A 65 -27.06 -35.08 21.47
N SER A 66 -27.18 -35.74 20.32
CA SER A 66 -26.65 -35.23 19.05
C SER A 66 -27.40 -34.01 18.54
N GLN A 67 -28.73 -33.97 18.69
CA GLN A 67 -29.54 -32.78 18.42
C GLN A 67 -29.17 -31.63 19.35
N PHE A 68 -28.96 -31.91 20.65
CA PHE A 68 -28.53 -30.91 21.62
C PHE A 68 -27.13 -30.37 21.29
N LEU A 69 -26.17 -31.24 20.94
CA LEU A 69 -24.83 -30.83 20.52
C LEU A 69 -24.86 -30.03 19.21
N TYR A 70 -25.72 -30.39 18.25
CA TYR A 70 -25.92 -29.63 17.02
C TYR A 70 -26.52 -28.24 17.29
N ILE A 71 -27.48 -28.15 18.21
CA ILE A 71 -28.06 -26.87 18.63
C ILE A 71 -27.03 -26.01 19.36
N ILE A 72 -26.24 -26.58 20.28
CA ILE A 72 -25.19 -25.85 21.01
C ILE A 72 -24.09 -25.39 20.05
N THR A 73 -23.62 -26.26 19.14
CA THR A 73 -22.59 -25.87 18.15
C THR A 73 -23.13 -24.86 17.16
N GLY A 74 -24.40 -24.97 16.74
CA GLY A 74 -25.10 -23.97 15.93
C GLY A 74 -25.25 -22.63 16.65
N ALA A 75 -25.64 -22.64 17.92
CA ALA A 75 -25.78 -21.45 18.76
C ALA A 75 -24.42 -20.81 19.07
N MET A 76 -23.37 -21.61 19.31
CA MET A 76 -22.00 -21.10 19.48
C MET A 76 -21.45 -20.51 18.18
N LYS A 77 -21.70 -21.13 17.02
CA LYS A 77 -21.34 -20.56 15.72
C LYS A 77 -22.11 -19.28 15.43
N ALA A 78 -23.41 -19.23 15.74
CA ALA A 78 -24.23 -18.04 15.59
C ALA A 78 -23.81 -16.93 16.56
N PHE A 79 -23.45 -17.27 17.80
CA PHE A 79 -22.92 -16.33 18.80
C PHE A 79 -21.56 -15.79 18.39
N PHE A 80 -20.63 -16.63 17.93
CA PHE A 80 -19.35 -16.19 17.36
C PHE A 80 -19.55 -15.35 16.09
N ALA A 81 -20.49 -15.71 15.22
CA ALA A 81 -20.83 -14.91 14.05
C ALA A 81 -21.44 -13.56 14.44
N LEU A 82 -22.31 -13.50 15.46
CA LEU A 82 -22.84 -12.24 15.99
C LEU A 82 -21.75 -11.40 16.67
N LEU A 83 -20.80 -12.03 17.35
CA LEU A 83 -19.66 -11.36 17.96
C LEU A 83 -18.71 -10.80 16.90
N LEU A 84 -18.50 -11.53 15.80
CA LEU A 84 -17.74 -11.06 14.64
C LEU A 84 -18.47 -9.93 13.88
N LEU A 85 -19.79 -10.00 13.77
CA LEU A 85 -20.63 -8.95 13.17
C LEU A 85 -20.76 -7.71 14.07
N GLY A 86 -20.65 -7.88 15.40
CA GLY A 86 -20.79 -6.81 16.40
C GLY A 86 -19.50 -6.13 16.83
N VAL A 87 -18.32 -6.69 16.50
CA VAL A 87 -17.01 -6.15 16.91
C VAL A 87 -16.24 -5.49 15.76
N CYS A 88 -16.71 -5.58 14.51
CA CYS A 88 -16.04 -4.92 13.39
C CYS A 88 -16.78 -3.68 12.88
N SER A 89 -17.05 -2.74 13.78
CA SER A 89 -16.91 -1.33 13.42
C SER A 89 -15.74 -0.79 14.22
N ALA A 90 -14.54 -1.30 13.89
CA ALA A 90 -13.36 -0.46 14.02
C ALA A 90 -13.68 0.76 13.13
N VAL A 91 -14.26 1.79 13.74
CA VAL A 91 -14.53 3.05 13.06
C VAL A 91 -13.18 3.48 12.53
N ASP A 92 -13.02 3.37 11.21
CA ASP A 92 -11.77 3.70 10.57
C ASP A 92 -11.47 5.14 10.96
N TYR A 93 -10.40 5.34 11.73
CA TYR A 93 -10.08 6.64 12.28
C TYR A 93 -9.85 7.65 11.14
N VAL A 94 -9.43 7.15 9.98
CA VAL A 94 -9.28 7.90 8.72
C VAL A 94 -10.61 8.45 8.22
N GLU A 95 -11.71 7.69 8.28
CA GLU A 95 -13.05 8.15 7.88
C GLU A 95 -13.54 9.34 8.73
N ARG A 96 -13.03 9.52 9.96
CA ARG A 96 -13.43 10.65 10.81
C ARG A 96 -12.81 11.97 10.38
N ILE A 97 -11.65 11.94 9.72
CA ILE A 97 -10.87 13.13 9.32
C ILE A 97 -11.16 13.49 7.86
N LYS A 98 -11.43 12.49 7.02
CA LYS A 98 -11.65 12.69 5.59
C LYS A 98 -12.92 13.49 5.33
N GLN A 99 -12.75 14.76 4.95
CA GLN A 99 -13.84 15.66 4.59
C GLN A 99 -13.57 16.29 3.22
N ASN A 100 -14.50 16.08 2.28
CA ASN A 100 -14.43 16.61 0.91
C ASN A 100 -13.07 16.34 0.23
N PHE A 101 -12.51 15.14 0.44
CA PHE A 101 -11.20 14.75 -0.05
C PHE A 101 -11.35 13.52 -0.93
N ASP A 102 -11.11 13.69 -2.22
CA ASP A 102 -11.33 12.65 -3.23
C ASP A 102 -10.09 11.73 -3.38
N ASP A 103 -10.31 10.47 -3.75
CA ASP A 103 -9.22 9.51 -3.95
C ASP A 103 -8.34 9.90 -5.15
N ASP A 104 -8.91 10.52 -6.20
CA ASP A 104 -8.14 11.03 -7.34
C ASP A 104 -7.18 12.14 -6.87
N VAL A 105 -7.61 12.98 -5.92
CA VAL A 105 -6.76 14.01 -5.31
C VAL A 105 -5.65 13.36 -4.48
N ASN A 106 -5.96 12.33 -3.70
CA ASN A 106 -4.95 11.58 -2.94
C ASN A 106 -3.85 11.00 -3.84
N VAL A 107 -4.25 10.35 -4.94
CA VAL A 107 -3.33 9.79 -5.92
C VAL A 107 -2.48 10.89 -6.54
N LYS A 108 -3.09 12.00 -6.95
CA LYS A 108 -2.34 13.12 -7.56
C LYS A 108 -1.41 13.85 -6.60
N ILE A 109 -1.79 13.99 -5.32
CA ILE A 109 -0.86 14.50 -4.29
C ILE A 109 0.32 13.54 -4.12
N SER A 110 0.08 12.22 -4.09
CA SER A 110 1.15 11.23 -3.99
C SER A 110 2.10 11.29 -5.20
N GLU A 111 1.56 11.50 -6.41
CA GLU A 111 2.35 11.75 -7.61
C GLU A 111 3.17 13.04 -7.50
N GLN A 112 2.59 14.13 -7.01
CA GLN A 112 3.29 15.40 -6.82
C GLN A 112 4.41 15.27 -5.79
N ILE A 113 4.17 14.64 -4.64
CA ILE A 113 5.19 14.35 -3.61
C ILE A 113 6.39 13.64 -4.24
N ARG A 114 6.13 12.65 -5.10
CA ARG A 114 7.18 11.94 -5.82
C ARG A 114 7.97 12.88 -6.74
N LEU A 115 7.29 13.79 -7.45
CA LEU A 115 7.96 14.77 -8.31
C LEU A 115 8.87 15.71 -7.51
N GLU A 116 8.40 16.25 -6.39
CA GLU A 116 9.19 17.13 -5.52
C GLU A 116 10.43 16.40 -4.94
N LEU A 117 10.26 15.16 -4.50
CA LEU A 117 11.39 14.34 -4.00
C LEU A 117 12.42 14.05 -5.11
N GLN A 118 11.96 13.79 -6.33
CA GLN A 118 12.87 13.56 -7.44
C GLN A 118 13.58 14.85 -7.87
N ALA A 119 12.90 16.00 -7.86
CA ALA A 119 13.51 17.31 -8.10
C ALA A 119 14.59 17.61 -7.05
N SER A 120 14.26 17.40 -5.77
CA SER A 120 15.21 17.50 -4.65
C SER A 120 16.48 16.69 -4.88
N TYR A 121 16.34 15.44 -5.33
CA TYR A 121 17.50 14.58 -5.61
C TYR A 121 18.31 15.06 -6.82
N ILE A 122 17.66 15.53 -7.89
CA ILE A 122 18.35 16.08 -9.06
C ILE A 122 19.18 17.30 -8.64
N TYR A 123 18.62 18.21 -7.85
CA TYR A 123 19.34 19.35 -7.31
C TYR A 123 20.49 18.96 -6.39
N LEU A 124 20.32 17.91 -5.58
CA LEU A 124 21.42 17.38 -4.80
C LEU A 124 22.57 16.89 -5.69
N ALA A 125 22.26 16.21 -6.80
CA ALA A 125 23.27 15.77 -7.76
C ALA A 125 24.02 16.94 -8.41
N TYR A 126 23.31 18.02 -8.78
CA TYR A 126 23.94 19.27 -9.24
C TYR A 126 24.88 19.85 -8.19
N SER A 127 24.41 19.95 -6.94
CA SER A 127 25.22 20.47 -5.83
C SER A 127 26.54 19.70 -5.70
N GLN A 128 26.49 18.36 -5.71
CA GLN A 128 27.68 17.53 -5.63
C GLN A 128 28.59 17.67 -6.85
N TYR A 129 28.04 17.83 -8.05
CA TYR A 129 28.83 18.06 -9.26
C TYR A 129 29.63 19.36 -9.18
N PHE A 130 28.98 20.48 -8.84
CA PHE A 130 29.65 21.78 -8.75
C PHE A 130 30.61 21.90 -7.56
N GLY A 131 30.42 21.07 -6.53
CA GLY A 131 31.32 20.96 -5.38
C GLY A 131 32.61 20.17 -5.65
N ARG A 132 32.75 19.51 -6.80
CA ARG A 132 33.97 18.76 -7.13
C ARG A 132 35.17 19.69 -7.28
N ALA A 133 36.36 19.22 -6.89
CA ALA A 133 37.59 20.00 -7.00
C ALA A 133 37.99 20.37 -8.44
N ASP A 134 37.55 19.59 -9.44
CA ASP A 134 37.81 19.82 -10.86
C ASP A 134 36.75 20.69 -11.55
N VAL A 135 35.65 21.01 -10.87
CA VAL A 135 34.62 21.98 -11.32
C VAL A 135 34.75 23.29 -10.55
N ALA A 136 34.82 23.21 -9.21
CA ALA A 136 35.15 24.29 -8.29
C ALA A 136 34.28 25.55 -8.41
N LEU A 137 32.94 25.38 -8.49
CA LEU A 137 31.96 26.46 -8.55
C LEU A 137 31.07 26.46 -7.29
N PRO A 138 31.59 26.90 -6.12
CA PRO A 138 30.93 26.70 -4.83
C PRO A 138 29.59 27.43 -4.68
N ALA A 139 29.39 28.59 -5.31
CA ALA A 139 28.10 29.27 -5.26
C ALA A 139 27.00 28.48 -5.99
N PHE A 140 27.31 27.84 -7.12
CA PHE A 140 26.38 26.91 -7.77
C PHE A 140 26.11 25.69 -6.90
N ALA A 141 27.16 25.12 -6.29
CA ALA A 141 27.01 23.99 -5.38
C ALA A 141 26.05 24.32 -4.23
N LYS A 142 26.21 25.50 -3.62
CA LYS A 142 25.33 26.01 -2.57
C LYS A 142 23.92 26.31 -3.05
N TYR A 143 23.77 26.97 -4.19
CA TYR A 143 22.46 27.26 -4.79
C TYR A 143 21.64 25.98 -4.95
N PHE A 144 22.23 24.95 -5.56
CA PHE A 144 21.54 23.68 -5.78
C PHE A 144 21.37 22.86 -4.50
N GLU A 145 22.23 23.03 -3.50
CA GLU A 145 22.01 22.44 -2.17
C GLU A 145 20.78 23.05 -1.49
N ASP A 146 20.64 24.38 -1.56
CA ASP A 146 19.52 25.10 -0.98
C ASP A 146 18.22 24.76 -1.73
N ALA A 147 18.24 24.73 -3.07
CA ALA A 147 17.10 24.28 -3.89
C ALA A 147 16.71 22.82 -3.58
N SER A 148 17.68 21.92 -3.40
CA SER A 148 17.40 20.54 -3.01
C SER A 148 16.66 20.44 -1.67
N LYS A 149 17.01 21.28 -0.69
CA LYS A 149 16.33 21.33 0.61
C LYS A 149 14.92 21.86 0.47
N GLU A 150 14.74 22.94 -0.29
CA GLU A 150 13.44 23.57 -0.58
C GLU A 150 12.45 22.57 -1.20
N GLU A 151 12.86 21.83 -2.23
CA GLU A 151 11.99 20.81 -2.83
C GLU A 151 11.66 19.65 -1.88
N ARG A 152 12.57 19.32 -0.96
CA ARG A 152 12.27 18.32 0.07
C ARG A 152 11.27 18.86 1.09
N GLU A 153 11.30 20.16 1.38
CA GLU A 153 10.32 20.84 2.22
C GLU A 153 8.94 20.88 1.53
N HIS A 154 8.88 21.13 0.23
CA HIS A 154 7.65 21.02 -0.58
C HIS A 154 7.04 19.61 -0.49
N ALA A 155 7.85 18.56 -0.69
CA ALA A 155 7.42 17.18 -0.55
C ALA A 155 6.86 16.89 0.84
N THR A 156 7.59 17.33 1.88
CA THR A 156 7.22 17.12 3.29
C THR A 156 5.91 17.84 3.62
N TYR A 157 5.74 19.06 3.12
CA TYR A 157 4.50 19.82 3.29
C TYR A 157 3.30 19.09 2.70
N LEU A 158 3.43 18.54 1.49
CA LEU A 158 2.36 17.76 0.86
C LEU A 158 2.07 16.44 1.60
N MET A 159 3.09 15.77 2.14
CA MET A 159 2.88 14.58 2.99
C MET A 159 2.09 14.93 4.25
N ASP A 160 2.45 16.01 4.93
CA ASP A 160 1.73 16.50 6.11
C ASP A 160 0.30 16.93 5.74
N TYR A 161 0.14 17.58 4.60
CA TYR A 161 -1.17 17.96 4.08
C TYR A 161 -2.06 16.73 3.80
N LEU A 162 -1.50 15.69 3.18
CA LEU A 162 -2.18 14.44 2.90
C LEU A 162 -2.70 13.79 4.19
N ASN A 163 -1.83 13.71 5.21
CA ASN A 163 -2.20 13.22 6.54
C ASN A 163 -3.30 14.06 7.18
N LYS A 164 -3.23 15.40 7.08
CA LYS A 164 -4.26 16.33 7.60
C LYS A 164 -5.63 16.12 6.94
N ARG A 165 -5.68 15.70 5.67
CA ARG A 165 -6.92 15.47 4.92
C ARG A 165 -7.48 14.05 5.07
N GLY A 166 -6.84 13.18 5.86
CA GLY A 166 -7.22 11.77 5.97
C GLY A 166 -6.86 10.95 4.72
N GLY A 167 -5.87 11.41 3.96
CA GLY A 167 -5.28 10.67 2.86
C GLY A 167 -4.19 9.71 3.33
N PHE A 168 -3.66 8.93 2.38
CA PHE A 168 -2.52 8.05 2.60
C PHE A 168 -1.52 8.17 1.45
N LEU A 169 -0.25 8.18 1.80
CA LEU A 169 0.82 8.28 0.83
C LEU A 169 1.03 6.93 0.12
N THR A 170 0.96 6.95 -1.21
CA THR A 170 1.39 5.82 -2.03
C THR A 170 2.70 6.15 -2.73
N LEU A 171 3.80 5.57 -2.26
CA LEU A 171 5.08 5.62 -2.96
C LEU A 171 5.26 4.33 -3.76
N TYR A 172 5.44 4.48 -5.06
CA TYR A 172 5.88 3.39 -5.92
C TYR A 172 7.40 3.40 -6.04
N ASP A 173 8.00 2.24 -6.30
CA ASP A 173 9.42 2.15 -6.64
C ASP A 173 9.71 3.06 -7.83
N THR A 174 10.46 4.13 -7.57
CA THR A 174 10.89 5.04 -8.62
C THR A 174 12.26 4.61 -9.12
N GLU A 175 12.30 4.09 -10.33
CA GLU A 175 13.53 4.14 -11.10
C GLU A 175 13.88 5.61 -11.36
N PHE A 176 15.10 6.01 -11.00
CA PHE A 176 15.51 7.42 -11.09
C PHE A 176 15.41 7.98 -12.52
N ASP A 177 15.60 7.13 -13.53
CA ASP A 177 15.49 7.50 -14.93
C ASP A 177 14.05 7.94 -15.31
N SER A 178 13.07 7.70 -14.44
CA SER A 178 11.67 8.01 -14.70
C SER A 178 11.41 9.51 -14.89
N VAL A 179 12.04 10.43 -14.16
CA VAL A 179 11.74 11.88 -14.32
C VAL A 179 12.16 12.38 -15.68
N CYS A 180 13.40 12.06 -16.07
CA CYS A 180 13.91 12.41 -17.38
C CYS A 180 13.08 11.81 -18.51
N GLN A 181 12.66 10.56 -18.38
CA GLN A 181 11.76 9.92 -19.33
C GLN A 181 10.39 10.60 -19.34
N THR A 182 9.85 10.94 -18.18
CA THR A 182 8.54 11.62 -18.03
C THR A 182 8.57 13.00 -18.67
N ILE A 183 9.63 13.77 -18.44
CA ILE A 183 9.84 15.09 -19.06
C ILE A 183 9.88 14.95 -20.58
N ARG A 184 10.64 13.99 -21.12
CA ARG A 184 10.69 13.73 -22.57
C ARG A 184 9.35 13.30 -23.15
N ALA A 185 8.51 12.62 -22.37
CA ALA A 185 7.18 12.18 -22.79
C ALA A 185 6.12 13.28 -22.69
N HIS A 186 6.33 14.31 -21.87
CA HIS A 186 5.34 15.37 -21.63
C HIS A 186 5.17 16.24 -22.88
N LYS A 187 3.94 16.31 -23.40
CA LYS A 187 3.61 16.94 -24.69
C LYS A 187 4.06 18.40 -24.80
N ASP A 188 3.83 19.17 -23.73
CA ASP A 188 4.18 20.60 -23.70
C ASP A 188 5.68 20.87 -23.48
N MET A 189 6.46 19.83 -23.16
CA MET A 189 7.92 19.93 -22.98
C MET A 189 8.72 19.25 -24.10
N GLN A 190 8.05 18.74 -25.14
CA GLN A 190 8.75 18.12 -26.29
C GLN A 190 9.67 19.11 -27.03
N THR A 191 9.42 20.41 -26.89
CA THR A 191 10.27 21.49 -27.44
C THR A 191 11.36 21.95 -26.47
N LEU A 192 11.28 21.55 -25.20
CA LEU A 192 12.23 21.85 -24.12
C LEU A 192 13.02 20.58 -23.80
N THR A 193 13.97 20.23 -24.65
CA THR A 193 14.86 19.10 -24.38
C THR A 193 15.99 19.54 -23.45
N PHE A 194 16.27 18.74 -22.42
CA PHE A 194 17.49 18.88 -21.62
C PHE A 194 18.70 18.96 -22.58
N ARG A 195 19.56 19.99 -22.41
CA ARG A 195 20.74 20.15 -23.29
C ARG A 195 21.84 19.17 -22.94
N SER A 196 21.96 18.87 -21.66
CA SER A 196 22.80 17.79 -21.18
C SER A 196 22.03 16.46 -21.26
N ASN A 197 22.73 15.33 -21.19
CA ASN A 197 22.08 14.17 -20.62
C ASN A 197 21.86 14.46 -19.13
N ALA A 198 20.91 15.31 -18.75
CA ALA A 198 20.72 15.76 -17.36
C ALA A 198 20.57 14.59 -16.37
N CYS A 199 20.19 13.43 -16.91
CA CYS A 199 20.04 12.14 -16.25
C CYS A 199 21.35 11.34 -16.09
N ASP A 200 22.35 11.57 -16.95
CA ASP A 200 23.67 10.93 -16.97
C ASP A 200 24.53 11.36 -15.78
N ARG A 201 24.10 12.38 -15.05
CA ARG A 201 24.51 12.70 -13.68
C ARG A 201 26.02 12.79 -13.40
N THR A 202 26.82 12.91 -14.44
CA THR A 202 28.28 12.84 -14.36
C THR A 202 28.95 13.99 -15.11
N ASN A 203 28.22 14.66 -16.02
CA ASN A 203 28.77 15.72 -16.87
C ASN A 203 27.70 16.73 -17.32
N TRP A 204 27.52 17.80 -16.54
CA TRP A 204 26.62 18.92 -16.88
C TRP A 204 27.34 20.06 -17.59
N LYS A 205 28.64 19.91 -17.87
CA LYS A 205 29.54 20.84 -18.55
C LYS A 205 29.76 22.17 -17.83
N ASN A 206 28.73 22.98 -17.66
CA ASN A 206 28.81 24.32 -17.05
C ASN A 206 27.49 24.72 -16.35
N GLY A 207 27.56 25.79 -15.57
CA GLY A 207 26.48 26.40 -14.82
C GLY A 207 25.33 26.91 -15.69
N LEU A 208 25.61 27.37 -16.92
CA LEU A 208 24.55 27.77 -17.86
C LEU A 208 23.66 26.58 -18.23
N TRP A 209 24.26 25.44 -18.56
CA TRP A 209 23.52 24.23 -18.90
C TRP A 209 22.74 23.71 -17.70
N ALA A 210 23.36 23.69 -16.52
CA ALA A 210 22.67 23.32 -15.28
C ALA A 210 21.47 24.21 -14.97
N MET A 211 21.60 25.54 -15.14
CA MET A 211 20.48 26.46 -14.92
C MET A 211 19.37 26.31 -15.96
N GLN A 212 19.71 26.03 -17.22
CA GLN A 212 18.71 25.73 -18.26
C GLN A 212 17.96 24.43 -17.96
N ASP A 213 18.67 23.39 -17.52
CA ASP A 213 18.06 22.13 -17.12
C ASP A 213 17.21 22.29 -15.85
N ALA A 214 17.64 23.11 -14.88
CA ALA A 214 16.84 23.49 -13.71
C ALA A 214 15.53 24.19 -14.12
N LEU A 215 15.59 25.15 -15.06
CA LEU A 215 14.40 25.82 -15.58
C LEU A 215 13.39 24.84 -16.19
N ILE A 216 13.87 23.82 -16.91
CA ILE A 216 13.03 22.79 -17.50
C ILE A 216 12.35 21.97 -16.39
N LEU A 217 13.10 21.56 -15.37
CA LEU A 217 12.58 20.82 -14.22
C LEU A 217 11.50 21.62 -13.48
N GLU A 218 11.76 22.88 -13.17
CA GLU A 218 10.86 23.77 -12.44
C GLU A 218 9.54 23.99 -13.20
N ARG A 219 9.63 24.22 -14.51
CA ARG A 219 8.43 24.36 -15.35
C ARG A 219 7.62 23.07 -15.42
N PHE A 220 8.28 21.91 -15.39
CA PHE A 220 7.61 20.61 -15.36
C PHE A 220 6.87 20.38 -14.03
N VAL A 221 7.55 20.57 -12.91
CA VAL A 221 6.95 20.46 -11.57
C VAL A 221 5.79 21.45 -11.43
N SER A 222 5.97 22.70 -11.90
CA SER A 222 4.92 23.71 -11.96
C SER A 222 3.71 23.26 -12.79
N SER A 223 3.94 22.67 -13.96
CA SER A 223 2.86 22.15 -14.82
C SER A 223 2.03 21.08 -14.11
N ALA A 224 2.68 20.17 -13.38
CA ALA A 224 1.99 19.16 -12.58
C ALA A 224 1.15 19.77 -11.45
N ILE A 225 1.61 20.86 -10.83
CA ILE A 225 0.83 21.61 -9.83
C ILE A 225 -0.40 22.27 -10.46
N TYR A 226 -0.30 22.82 -11.68
CA TYR A 226 -1.47 23.37 -12.38
C TYR A 226 -2.49 22.29 -12.73
N GLU A 227 -2.06 21.09 -13.13
CA GLU A 227 -2.97 19.95 -13.34
C GLU A 227 -3.66 19.52 -12.05
N LEU A 228 -2.92 19.50 -10.94
CA LEU A 228 -3.43 19.19 -9.60
C LEU A 228 -4.44 20.24 -9.13
N HIS A 229 -4.19 21.52 -9.39
CA HIS A 229 -5.11 22.63 -9.11
C HIS A 229 -6.40 22.51 -9.95
N ALA A 230 -6.28 22.24 -11.25
CA ALA A 230 -7.42 22.03 -12.13
C ALA A 230 -8.31 20.85 -11.67
N LEU A 231 -7.69 19.76 -11.18
CA LEU A 231 -8.41 18.64 -10.60
C LEU A 231 -9.14 19.05 -9.31
N ALA A 232 -8.48 19.79 -8.42
CA ALA A 232 -9.08 20.30 -7.18
C ALA A 232 -10.32 21.16 -7.48
N GLY A 233 -10.22 22.09 -8.45
CA GLY A 233 -11.35 22.91 -8.88
C GLY A 233 -12.49 22.11 -9.51
N LYS A 234 -12.19 21.11 -10.33
CA LYS A 234 -13.21 20.19 -10.89
C LYS A 234 -13.98 19.45 -9.80
N LEU A 235 -13.29 19.03 -8.74
CA LEU A 235 -13.86 18.31 -7.61
C LEU A 235 -14.41 19.25 -6.52
N LYS A 236 -14.31 20.57 -6.71
CA LYS A 236 -14.74 21.61 -5.77
C LYS A 236 -14.08 21.46 -4.39
N ASP A 237 -12.79 21.10 -4.37
CA ASP A 237 -11.98 21.10 -3.16
C ASP A 237 -11.32 22.47 -2.96
N SER A 238 -12.13 23.45 -2.54
CA SER A 238 -11.68 24.85 -2.41
C SER A 238 -10.58 25.05 -1.37
N HIS A 239 -10.52 24.19 -0.34
CA HIS A 239 -9.41 24.25 0.62
C HIS A 239 -8.10 23.85 -0.06
N PHE A 240 -8.14 22.81 -0.89
CA PHE A 240 -6.94 22.37 -1.58
C PHE A 240 -6.51 23.35 -2.67
N GLU A 241 -7.44 23.93 -3.44
CA GLU A 241 -7.13 25.02 -4.38
C GLU A 241 -6.38 26.16 -3.68
N HIS A 242 -6.89 26.62 -2.53
CA HIS A 242 -6.25 27.67 -1.75
C HIS A 242 -4.83 27.30 -1.28
N VAL A 243 -4.62 26.05 -0.83
CA VAL A 243 -3.31 25.57 -0.41
C VAL A 243 -2.32 25.58 -1.59
N LEU A 244 -2.74 25.13 -2.76
CA LEU A 244 -1.89 25.12 -3.96
C LEU A 244 -1.54 26.54 -4.42
N GLU A 245 -2.51 27.46 -4.41
CA GLU A 245 -2.29 28.86 -4.78
C GLU A 245 -1.30 29.54 -3.83
N HIS A 246 -1.50 29.39 -2.53
CA HIS A 246 -0.74 30.14 -1.52
C HIS A 246 0.66 29.59 -1.29
N HIS A 247 0.82 28.26 -1.26
CA HIS A 247 2.08 27.63 -0.87
C HIS A 247 2.92 27.13 -2.05
N PHE A 248 2.37 27.01 -3.25
CA PHE A 248 3.10 26.41 -4.37
C PHE A 248 3.13 27.35 -5.59
N LEU A 249 1.98 27.77 -6.12
CA LEU A 249 1.94 28.51 -7.39
C LEU A 249 2.71 29.84 -7.34
N ASP A 250 2.57 30.61 -6.26
CA ASP A 250 3.30 31.86 -6.09
C ASP A 250 4.82 31.65 -5.96
N GLU A 251 5.24 30.56 -5.30
CA GLU A 251 6.65 30.21 -5.12
C GLU A 251 7.26 29.72 -6.43
N GLN A 252 6.55 28.88 -7.18
CA GLN A 252 6.99 28.39 -8.47
C GLN A 252 7.18 29.50 -9.51
N ILE A 253 6.28 30.48 -9.57
CA ILE A 253 6.47 31.64 -10.47
C ILE A 253 7.75 32.42 -10.11
N LYS A 254 8.02 32.60 -8.82
CA LYS A 254 9.25 33.28 -8.35
C LYS A 254 10.50 32.46 -8.67
N SER A 255 10.47 31.14 -8.47
CA SER A 255 11.58 30.23 -8.80
C SER A 255 11.92 30.28 -10.29
N VAL A 256 10.91 30.11 -11.15
CA VAL A 256 11.06 30.17 -12.62
C VAL A 256 11.63 31.52 -13.07
N GLN A 257 11.16 32.63 -12.51
CA GLN A 257 11.71 33.96 -12.81
C GLN A 257 13.17 34.06 -12.38
N LYS A 258 13.50 33.67 -11.15
CA LYS A 258 14.85 33.75 -10.59
C LYS A 258 15.86 32.94 -11.42
N ILE A 259 15.50 31.73 -11.82
CA ILE A 259 16.35 30.88 -12.68
C ILE A 259 16.52 31.52 -14.06
N SER A 260 15.45 32.09 -14.63
CA SER A 260 15.53 32.79 -15.91
C SER A 260 16.47 34.00 -15.87
N GLU A 261 16.48 34.75 -14.76
CA GLU A 261 17.43 35.84 -14.54
C GLU A 261 18.87 35.33 -14.42
N HIS A 262 19.10 34.20 -13.73
CA HIS A 262 20.42 33.56 -13.66
C HIS A 262 20.91 33.12 -15.03
N ILE A 263 20.07 32.45 -15.83
CA ILE A 263 20.37 32.07 -17.22
C ILE A 263 20.77 33.32 -18.01
N ARG A 264 19.97 34.39 -17.93
CA ARG A 264 20.25 35.62 -18.67
C ARG A 264 21.59 36.24 -18.29
N ARG A 265 21.93 36.27 -17.00
CA ARG A 265 23.24 36.77 -16.53
C ARG A 265 24.38 35.89 -17.00
N LEU A 266 24.22 34.57 -16.99
CA LEU A 266 25.22 33.61 -17.49
C LEU A 266 25.47 33.77 -18.99
N GLU A 267 24.43 33.99 -19.79
CA GLU A 267 24.56 34.30 -21.21
C GLU A 267 25.34 35.60 -21.46
N LEU A 268 25.20 36.60 -20.58
CA LEU A 268 25.88 37.88 -20.71
C LEU A 268 27.36 37.81 -20.32
N VAL A 269 27.69 37.08 -19.25
CA VAL A 269 29.08 36.97 -18.78
C VAL A 269 29.89 35.96 -19.61
N GLY A 270 29.23 34.97 -20.21
CA GLY A 270 29.88 33.92 -20.98
C GLY A 270 30.64 32.89 -20.12
N ASP A 271 31.26 31.93 -20.80
CA ASP A 271 31.96 30.81 -20.15
C ASP A 271 33.30 31.24 -19.50
N GLY A 272 33.86 30.37 -18.65
CA GLY A 272 35.20 30.54 -18.09
C GLY A 272 35.25 31.63 -17.02
N LEU A 273 35.92 32.76 -17.29
CA LEU A 273 36.03 33.85 -16.32
C LEU A 273 34.67 34.44 -15.96
N GLY A 274 33.75 34.55 -16.93
CA GLY A 274 32.41 35.09 -16.70
C GLY A 274 31.61 34.25 -15.71
N GLU A 275 31.56 32.95 -15.96
CA GLU A 275 30.96 31.96 -15.07
C GLU A 275 31.59 31.94 -13.68
N TYR A 276 32.93 32.00 -13.60
CA TYR A 276 33.63 32.09 -12.33
C TYR A 276 33.21 33.34 -11.54
N LEU A 277 33.18 34.51 -12.17
CA LEU A 277 32.76 35.77 -11.54
C LEU A 277 31.29 35.75 -11.10
N PHE A 278 30.43 35.06 -11.84
CA PHE A 278 29.03 34.84 -11.46
C PHE A 278 28.92 33.98 -10.19
N SER A 279 29.91 33.10 -9.94
CA SER A 279 29.94 32.17 -8.81
C SER A 279 30.71 32.68 -7.57
N LEU A 280 31.12 33.95 -7.57
CA LEU A 280 31.73 34.64 -6.41
C LEU A 280 30.65 35.21 -5.49
#